data_AF-A0A2N5ZIT7-F1
#
_entry.id   AF-A0A2N5ZIT7-F1
#
_cell.length_a   1.000
_cell.length_b   1.000
_cell.length_c   1.000
_cell.angle_alpha   90.00
_cell.angle_beta   90.00
_cell.angle_gamma   90.00
#
_symmetry.space_group_name_H-M   'P 1'
#
loop_
_entity.id
_entity.type
_entity.pdbx_description
1 polymer ?
#
loop_
_entity_poly.entity_id
_entity_poly.type
_entity_poly.pdbx_seq_one_letter_code
_entity_poly.pdbx_strand_id
1 'polypeptide(L)'
;MLRKRHGFTLIELMIVIAIIGILAGMALPRFAKAREMAKQKACWGNSSNLESAVEMYNMQTTSDELLESADLGKEKDKLADFLAGKMLPKCPQGGTYKLGENGVWCSTHGSAKLTTAGKPQGDGDAGGE
;
A
#
# COMPACT_ATOMS: atom_id res chain seq x y z
N MET A 1 -32.01 51.73 14.58
CA MET A 1 -30.59 51.59 14.96
C MET A 1 -29.83 51.02 13.77
N LEU A 2 -29.06 51.87 13.06
CA LEU A 2 -28.27 51.43 11.90
C LEU A 2 -27.03 50.68 12.38
N ARG A 3 -27.04 49.37 12.13
CA ARG A 3 -25.96 48.44 12.46
C ARG A 3 -24.72 48.83 11.64
N LYS A 4 -23.67 49.37 12.28
CA LYS A 4 -22.38 49.64 11.61
C LYS A 4 -21.85 48.32 11.03
N ARG A 5 -21.77 48.21 9.72
CA ARG A 5 -21.08 47.09 9.07
C ARG A 5 -19.58 47.34 9.19
N HIS A 6 -18.87 46.49 9.93
CA HIS A 6 -17.42 46.44 9.88
C HIS A 6 -17.02 45.83 8.52
N GLY A 7 -16.23 46.57 7.74
CA GLY A 7 -15.61 46.08 6.52
C GLY A 7 -14.34 45.31 6.84
N PHE A 8 -14.03 44.29 6.03
CA PHE A 8 -12.80 43.52 6.10
C PHE A 8 -11.65 44.38 5.58
N THR A 9 -10.57 44.54 6.35
CA THR A 9 -9.40 45.30 5.90
C THR A 9 -8.52 44.42 5.00
N LEU A 10 -7.84 45.02 4.04
CA LEU A 10 -6.90 44.31 3.17
C LEU A 10 -5.75 43.66 3.97
N ILE A 11 -5.34 44.29 5.07
CA ILE A 11 -4.28 43.79 5.93
C ILE A 11 -4.71 42.55 6.73
N GLU A 12 -5.96 42.51 7.20
CA GLU A 12 -6.52 41.30 7.82
C GLU A 12 -6.49 40.13 6.83
N LEU A 13 -6.81 40.36 5.55
CA LEU A 13 -6.74 39.31 4.53
C LEU A 13 -5.30 38.84 4.29
N MET A 14 -4.34 39.76 4.19
CA MET A 14 -2.93 39.43 3.92
C MET A 14 -2.33 38.56 5.02
N ILE A 15 -2.58 38.88 6.29
CA ILE A 15 -2.00 38.11 7.40
C ILE A 15 -2.59 36.70 7.44
N VAL A 16 -3.88 36.54 7.14
CA VAL A 16 -4.54 35.22 7.12
C VAL A 16 -3.93 34.30 6.06
N ILE A 17 -3.76 34.78 4.83
CA ILE A 17 -3.15 33.95 3.78
C ILE A 17 -1.67 33.64 4.07
N ALA A 18 -0.95 34.54 4.72
CA ALA A 18 0.43 34.31 5.13
C ALA A 18 0.53 33.16 6.15
N ILE A 19 -0.34 33.15 7.16
CA ILE A 19 -0.37 32.07 8.17
C ILE A 19 -0.78 30.74 7.53
N ILE A 20 -1.82 30.73 6.68
CA ILE A 20 -2.25 29.51 5.97
C ILE A 20 -1.10 28.97 5.10
N GLY A 21 -0.35 29.85 4.42
CA GLY A 21 0.80 29.46 3.60
C GLY A 21 1.90 28.75 4.41
N ILE A 22 2.24 29.26 5.59
CA ILE A 22 3.24 28.65 6.49
C ILE A 22 2.78 27.27 6.95
N LEU A 23 1.53 27.15 7.41
CA LEU A 23 0.96 25.88 7.88
C LEU A 23 0.87 24.85 6.75
N ALA A 24 0.39 25.25 5.58
CA ALA A 24 0.31 24.39 4.40
C ALA A 24 1.70 23.94 3.92
N GLY A 25 2.69 24.83 3.94
CA GLY A 25 4.07 24.53 3.55
C GLY A 25 4.70 23.40 4.37
N MET A 26 4.42 23.33 5.68
CA MET A 26 4.88 22.23 6.52
C MET A 26 4.02 20.96 6.40
N ALA A 27 2.72 21.10 6.16
CA ALA A 27 1.79 19.99 6.11
C ALA A 27 1.90 19.14 4.83
N LEU A 28 2.04 19.79 3.66
CA LEU A 28 2.07 19.12 2.36
C LEU A 28 3.15 18.04 2.20
N PRO A 29 4.45 18.28 2.50
CA PRO A 29 5.48 17.25 2.33
C PRO A 29 5.27 16.07 3.29
N ARG A 30 4.78 16.34 4.51
CA ARG A 30 4.45 15.28 5.49
C ARG A 30 3.29 14.43 5.01
N PHE A 31 2.24 15.07 4.47
CA PHE A 31 1.09 14.36 3.91
C PHE A 31 1.47 13.51 2.70
N ALA A 32 2.31 14.02 1.81
CA ALA A 32 2.81 13.26 0.66
C ALA A 32 3.56 11.99 1.09
N LYS A 33 4.49 12.10 2.05
CA LYS A 33 5.22 10.95 2.60
C LYS A 33 4.30 9.96 3.31
N ALA A 34 3.34 10.45 4.10
CA ALA A 34 2.38 9.58 4.81
C ALA A 34 1.51 8.79 3.83
N ARG A 35 1.04 9.44 2.75
CA ARG A 35 0.27 8.78 1.69
C ARG A 35 1.07 7.70 1.00
N GLU A 36 2.34 7.97 0.73
CA GLU A 36 3.25 7.00 0.10
C GLU A 36 3.47 5.78 1.00
N MET A 37 3.77 5.99 2.28
CA MET A 37 3.88 4.90 3.26
C MET A 37 2.58 4.10 3.41
N ALA A 38 1.41 4.75 3.30
CA ALA A 38 0.13 4.05 3.36
C ALA A 38 -0.06 3.11 2.15
N LYS A 39 0.34 3.54 0.95
CA LYS A 39 0.32 2.69 -0.26
C LYS A 39 1.26 1.48 -0.12
N GLN A 40 2.47 1.71 0.40
CA GLN A 40 3.43 0.64 0.66
C GLN A 40 2.89 -0.38 1.67
N LYS A 41 2.34 0.09 2.80
CA LYS A 41 1.74 -0.78 3.81
C LYS A 41 0.54 -1.58 3.28
N ALA A 42 -0.30 -0.95 2.46
CA ALA A 42 -1.40 -1.64 1.81
C ALA A 42 -0.88 -2.73 0.85
N CYS A 43 0.20 -2.45 0.11
CA CYS A 43 0.83 -3.45 -0.76
C CYS A 43 1.32 -4.66 0.03
N TRP A 44 1.96 -4.45 1.18
CA TRP A 44 2.44 -5.53 2.04
C TRP A 44 1.31 -6.33 2.70
N GLY A 45 0.24 -5.67 3.13
CA GLY A 45 -0.95 -6.37 3.62
C GLY A 45 -1.56 -7.27 2.54
N ASN A 46 -1.60 -6.81 1.29
CA ASN A 46 -2.02 -7.63 0.16
C ASN A 46 -1.08 -8.82 -0.09
N SER A 47 0.26 -8.64 0.00
CA SER A 47 1.22 -9.74 -0.12
C SER A 47 0.99 -10.83 0.92
N SER A 48 0.78 -10.46 2.19
CA SER A 48 0.51 -11.42 3.26
C SER A 48 -0.83 -12.16 3.05
N ASN A 49 -1.88 -11.46 2.61
CA ASN A 49 -3.14 -12.11 2.26
C ASN A 49 -2.99 -13.09 1.08
N LEU A 50 -2.15 -12.74 0.10
CA LEU A 50 -1.83 -13.61 -1.03
C LEU A 50 -1.04 -14.83 -0.61
N GLU A 51 -0.07 -14.67 0.29
CA GLU A 51 0.71 -15.77 0.85
C GLU A 51 -0.19 -16.78 1.55
N SER A 52 -1.11 -16.33 2.40
CA SER A 52 -2.11 -17.21 3.03
C SER A 52 -3.01 -17.90 2.00
N ALA A 53 -3.37 -17.23 0.91
CA ALA A 53 -4.17 -17.84 -0.16
C ALA A 53 -3.39 -18.91 -0.93
N VAL A 54 -2.11 -18.69 -1.21
CA VAL A 54 -1.21 -19.67 -1.84
C VAL A 54 -1.04 -20.88 -0.93
N GLU A 55 -0.80 -20.66 0.37
CA GLU A 55 -0.68 -21.74 1.34
C GLU A 55 -1.97 -22.58 1.39
N MET A 56 -3.14 -21.93 1.45
CA MET A 56 -4.42 -22.62 1.47
C MET A 56 -4.71 -23.39 0.16
N TYR A 57 -4.27 -22.87 -1.00
CA TYR A 57 -4.35 -23.57 -2.29
C TYR A 57 -3.45 -24.80 -2.30
N ASN A 58 -2.19 -24.65 -1.89
CA ASN A 58 -1.22 -25.74 -1.82
C ASN A 58 -1.64 -26.84 -0.82
N MET A 59 -2.36 -26.49 0.25
CA MET A 59 -2.95 -27.47 1.17
C MET A 59 -4.10 -28.29 0.57
N GLN A 60 -4.83 -27.75 -0.41
CA GLN A 60 -5.97 -28.43 -1.05
C GLN A 60 -5.59 -29.19 -2.33
N THR A 61 -4.39 -28.96 -2.83
CA THR A 61 -3.94 -29.44 -4.14
C THR A 61 -2.92 -30.58 -3.97
N THR A 62 -2.87 -31.48 -4.95
CA THR A 62 -1.87 -32.56 -5.00
C THR A 62 -0.49 -32.04 -5.39
N SER A 63 0.57 -32.80 -5.07
CA SER A 63 1.97 -32.40 -5.26
C SER A 63 2.33 -31.94 -6.68
N ASP A 64 1.67 -32.47 -7.72
CA ASP A 64 1.97 -32.13 -9.13
C ASP A 64 1.47 -30.74 -9.58
N GLU A 65 0.64 -30.06 -8.79
CA GLU A 65 0.06 -28.77 -9.16
C GLU A 65 0.35 -27.66 -8.10
N LEU A 66 1.36 -27.89 -7.25
CA LEU A 66 1.81 -26.90 -6.27
C LEU A 66 2.34 -25.64 -6.93
N LEU A 67 1.98 -24.49 -6.35
CA LEU A 67 2.58 -23.21 -6.70
C LEU A 67 3.87 -23.05 -5.89
N GLU A 68 5.01 -23.34 -6.51
CA GLU A 68 6.35 -23.22 -5.89
C GLU A 68 7.10 -21.97 -6.34
N SER A 69 6.86 -21.51 -7.59
CA SER A 69 7.27 -20.19 -8.07
C SER A 69 6.33 -19.76 -9.18
N ALA A 70 5.68 -18.61 -9.00
CA ALA A 70 4.61 -18.21 -9.90
C ALA A 70 4.47 -16.70 -10.01
N ASP A 71 4.17 -16.24 -11.22
CA ASP A 71 3.57 -14.92 -11.40
C ASP A 71 2.08 -15.04 -11.03
N LEU A 72 1.72 -14.48 -9.88
CA LEU A 72 0.36 -14.58 -9.32
C LEU A 72 -0.67 -13.89 -10.23
N GLY A 73 -0.23 -13.00 -11.12
CA GLY A 73 -1.07 -12.42 -12.16
C GLY A 73 -1.54 -13.43 -13.21
N LYS A 74 -0.75 -14.48 -13.47
CA LYS A 74 -1.07 -15.55 -14.42
C LYS A 74 -1.91 -16.64 -13.80
N GLU A 75 -1.64 -16.96 -12.54
CA GLU A 75 -2.33 -18.00 -11.76
C GLU A 75 -3.55 -17.47 -10.98
N LYS A 76 -4.06 -16.28 -11.34
CA LYS A 76 -5.16 -15.60 -10.66
C LYS A 76 -6.43 -16.47 -10.53
N ASP A 77 -6.68 -17.34 -11.52
CA ASP A 77 -7.90 -18.15 -11.59
C ASP A 77 -7.85 -19.30 -10.57
N LYS A 78 -6.66 -19.85 -10.29
CA LYS A 78 -6.43 -20.85 -9.25
C LYS A 78 -6.63 -20.29 -7.84
N LEU A 79 -6.21 -19.04 -7.64
CA LEU A 79 -6.29 -18.36 -6.35
C LEU A 79 -7.63 -17.65 -6.10
N ALA A 80 -8.48 -17.52 -7.11
CA ALA A 80 -9.72 -16.75 -7.03
C ALA A 80 -10.61 -17.24 -5.87
N ASP A 81 -10.76 -18.54 -5.68
CA ASP A 81 -11.63 -19.08 -4.62
C ASP A 81 -11.08 -18.89 -3.20
N PHE A 82 -9.79 -18.57 -3.08
CA PHE A 82 -9.06 -18.38 -1.82
C PHE A 82 -8.95 -16.90 -1.43
N LEU A 83 -9.39 -15.99 -2.29
CA LEU A 83 -9.26 -14.55 -2.13
C LEU A 83 -10.61 -13.86 -1.93
N ALA A 84 -10.61 -12.84 -1.08
CA ALA A 84 -11.78 -12.01 -0.85
C ALA A 84 -12.25 -11.35 -2.16
N GLY A 85 -13.50 -11.60 -2.54
CA GLY A 85 -14.09 -11.06 -3.77
C GLY A 85 -13.60 -11.72 -5.06
N LYS A 86 -12.95 -12.89 -4.98
CA LYS A 86 -12.47 -13.67 -6.13
C LYS A 86 -11.57 -12.89 -7.09
N MET A 87 -10.79 -11.97 -6.56
CA MET A 87 -9.90 -11.13 -7.36
C MET A 87 -8.53 -11.00 -6.69
N LEU A 88 -7.50 -10.99 -7.54
CA LEU A 88 -6.15 -10.67 -7.11
C LEU A 88 -6.08 -9.18 -6.72
N PRO A 89 -5.68 -8.84 -5.49
CA PRO A 89 -5.49 -7.45 -5.11
C PRO A 89 -4.41 -6.82 -6.00
N LYS A 90 -4.64 -5.58 -6.42
CA LYS A 90 -3.66 -4.81 -7.19
C LYS A 90 -2.76 -4.02 -6.25
N CYS A 91 -1.49 -3.89 -6.61
CA CYS A 91 -0.60 -2.98 -5.92
C CYS A 91 -1.11 -1.53 -6.10
N PRO A 92 -1.20 -0.70 -5.04
CA PRO A 92 -1.63 0.70 -5.14
C PRO A 92 -0.73 1.60 -6.01
N GLN A 93 0.41 1.09 -6.44
CA GLN A 93 1.37 1.74 -7.33
C GLN A 93 1.57 1.01 -8.67
N GLY A 94 0.78 -0.02 -8.96
CA GLY A 94 0.80 -0.71 -10.25
C GLY A 94 1.81 -1.88 -10.38
N GLY A 95 2.46 -2.29 -9.30
CA GLY A 95 3.29 -3.50 -9.27
C GLY A 95 2.52 -4.82 -9.41
N THR A 96 3.24 -5.86 -9.79
CA THR A 96 2.76 -7.25 -9.88
C THR A 96 3.27 -8.07 -8.69
N TYR A 97 2.47 -9.05 -8.27
CA TYR A 97 2.85 -9.98 -7.22
C TYR A 97 3.42 -11.26 -7.81
N LYS A 98 4.50 -11.75 -7.21
CA LYS A 98 5.15 -13.01 -7.57
C LYS A 98 5.40 -13.83 -6.31
N LEU A 99 5.33 -15.14 -6.45
CA LEU A 99 5.70 -16.10 -5.43
C LEU A 99 7.16 -16.51 -5.64
N GLY A 100 7.98 -16.38 -4.59
CA GLY A 100 9.34 -16.90 -4.55
C GLY A 100 9.57 -17.75 -3.31
N GLU A 101 10.81 -18.19 -3.09
CA GLU A 101 11.19 -19.09 -1.99
C GLU A 101 10.86 -18.56 -0.59
N ASN A 102 10.85 -17.22 -0.44
CA ASN A 102 10.60 -16.54 0.83
C ASN A 102 9.19 -15.91 0.91
N GLY A 103 8.24 -16.45 0.15
CA GLY A 103 6.84 -16.00 0.15
C GLY A 103 6.50 -15.04 -1.01
N VAL A 104 5.46 -14.22 -0.81
CA VAL A 104 4.92 -13.34 -1.86
C VAL A 104 5.62 -11.99 -1.87
N TRP A 105 6.18 -11.62 -3.02
CA TRP A 105 6.88 -10.35 -3.23
C TRP A 105 6.19 -9.50 -4.31
N CYS A 106 6.30 -8.17 -4.18
CA CYS A 106 5.78 -7.21 -5.14
C CYS A 106 6.91 -6.51 -5.90
N SER A 107 6.77 -6.37 -7.22
CA SER A 107 7.76 -5.72 -8.09
C SER A 107 8.08 -4.26 -7.73
N THR A 108 7.17 -3.57 -7.04
CA THR A 108 7.32 -2.14 -6.71
C THR A 108 7.77 -1.89 -5.27
N HIS A 109 7.39 -2.75 -4.32
CA HIS A 109 7.63 -2.52 -2.88
C HIS A 109 8.40 -3.66 -2.18
N GLY A 110 8.80 -4.70 -2.91
CA GLY A 110 9.50 -5.86 -2.36
C GLY A 110 8.60 -6.84 -1.60
N SER A 111 9.24 -7.70 -0.80
CA SER A 111 8.60 -8.58 0.17
C SER A 111 8.18 -7.82 1.44
N ALA A 112 7.21 -8.37 2.15
CA ALA A 112 6.84 -7.90 3.47
C ALA A 112 7.41 -8.88 4.51
N LYS A 113 8.65 -8.72 4.97
CA LYS A 113 9.05 -9.51 6.14
C LYS A 113 8.22 -9.07 7.34
N LEU A 114 7.36 -9.97 7.82
CA LEU A 114 6.62 -9.80 9.07
C LEU A 114 7.65 -9.83 10.20
N THR A 115 7.98 -8.65 10.73
CA THR A 115 8.72 -8.58 12.00
C THR A 115 7.86 -9.19 13.10
N THR A 116 8.48 -9.76 14.14
CA THR A 116 7.85 -10.41 15.31
C THR A 116 6.82 -9.55 16.07
N ALA A 117 6.62 -8.29 15.67
CA ALA A 117 5.61 -7.36 16.19
C ALA A 117 4.37 -7.19 15.28
N GLY A 118 4.19 -8.02 14.24
CA GLY A 118 3.03 -7.97 13.35
C GLY A 118 2.93 -6.68 12.51
N LYS A 119 4.02 -5.92 12.38
CA LYS A 119 4.09 -4.74 11.51
C LYS A 119 4.78 -5.12 10.20
N PRO A 120 4.17 -4.79 9.04
CA PRO A 120 4.85 -4.93 7.77
C PRO A 120 5.95 -3.87 7.73
N GLN A 121 7.20 -4.31 7.81
CA GLN A 121 8.39 -3.48 7.78
C GLN A 121 9.14 -3.85 6.51
N GLY A 122 9.33 -2.87 5.62
CA GLY A 122 10.03 -3.07 4.37
C GLY A 122 11.49 -3.35 4.63
N ASP A 123 11.90 -4.56 4.29
CA ASP A 123 13.25 -4.89 3.92
C ASP A 123 13.61 -4.04 2.70
N GLY A 124 14.54 -3.11 2.89
CA GLY A 124 15.10 -2.27 1.83
C GLY A 124 16.04 -3.04 0.90
N ASP A 125 15.77 -4.32 0.63
CA ASP A 125 16.56 -5.14 -0.28
C ASP A 125 16.09 -4.91 -1.71
N ALA A 126 16.58 -3.81 -2.27
CA ALA A 126 16.83 -3.71 -3.69
C ALA A 126 18.07 -4.57 -4.01
N GLY A 127 17.86 -5.76 -4.59
CA GLY A 127 18.91 -6.62 -5.14
C GLY A 127 18.67 -8.08 -4.77
N GLY A 128 18.73 -9.05 -5.68
CA GLY A 128 19.06 -9.05 -7.08
C GLY A 128 18.84 -10.45 -7.64
N GLU A 129 18.90 -10.53 -8.98
CA GLU A 129 18.80 -11.70 -9.86
C GLU A 129 17.39 -12.25 -10.15
#